data_AF-A0A6I3JH66-F1
#
_entry.id   AF-A0A6I3JH66-F1
#
_cell.length_a   1.000
_cell.length_b   1.000
_cell.length_c   1.000
_cell.angle_alpha   90.00
_cell.angle_beta   90.00
_cell.angle_gamma   90.00
#
_symmetry.space_group_name_H-M   'P 1'
#
loop_
_entity.id
_entity.type
_entity.pdbx_description
1 polymer ?
#
loop_
_entity_poly.entity_id
_entity_poly.type
_entity_poly.pdbx_seq_one_letter_code
_entity_poly.pdbx_strand_id
1 'polypeptide(L)'
;MDRGRAIAMAPTSVLRDVRVRRTPRGLDVTAWWGCLDPQACPLADQAVAASGDDFATATYDEVGRRQALRRLGAADRINGGRPTGVPATRGLVSVEADSLVAGVRAVVAGGDGATLLPFQRVVRGTGGRWDVFDVPEVDGERGYVSGAVVLPDGRLLVLLPAWSGDRAGRPSTVHHGLWVSAGADWSSYRPWAGDPGGVQDLRADPRAGGVLWLLVADDVAPLLVSTDGGRTLRAVRTR
;
A
#
# COMPACT_ATOMS: atom_id res chain seq x y z
N MET A 1 21.56 -26.17 13.75
CA MET A 1 20.28 -25.52 14.10
C MET A 1 20.55 -24.03 14.12
N ASP A 2 20.20 -23.34 13.05
CA ASP A 2 20.37 -21.89 12.96
C ASP A 2 19.16 -21.24 13.64
N ARG A 3 19.42 -20.46 14.70
CA ARG A 3 18.36 -19.71 15.40
C ARG A 3 18.06 -18.50 14.52
N GLY A 4 16.84 -18.42 14.00
CA GLY A 4 16.37 -17.26 13.24
C GLY A 4 16.70 -15.98 13.99
N ARG A 5 17.47 -15.09 13.36
CA ARG A 5 17.64 -13.73 13.86
C ARG A 5 16.36 -13.00 13.49
N ALA A 6 15.56 -12.66 14.50
CA ALA A 6 14.53 -11.65 14.34
C ALA A 6 15.22 -10.36 13.86
N ILE A 7 14.93 -9.92 12.64
CA ILE A 7 15.38 -8.60 12.18
C ILE A 7 14.49 -7.57 12.87
N ALA A 8 15.07 -6.84 13.81
CA ALA A 8 14.43 -5.66 14.38
C ALA A 8 14.54 -4.54 13.34
N MET A 9 13.44 -4.24 12.66
CA MET A 9 13.38 -3.06 11.79
C MET A 9 13.34 -1.81 12.66
N ALA A 10 14.02 -0.73 12.23
CA ALA A 10 13.90 0.54 12.93
C ALA A 10 12.43 1.03 12.89
N PRO A 11 11.92 1.71 13.93
CA PRO A 11 10.55 2.25 13.96
C PRO A 11 10.21 3.20 12.80
N THR A 12 11.23 3.72 12.12
CA THR A 12 11.15 4.63 10.96
C THR A 12 11.28 3.92 9.61
N SER A 13 11.42 2.59 9.62
CA SER A 13 11.47 1.78 8.40
C SER A 13 10.09 1.69 7.76
N VAL A 14 9.99 2.05 6.49
CA VAL A 14 8.77 1.90 5.70
C VAL A 14 8.94 0.80 4.68
N LEU A 15 7.85 0.09 4.37
CA LEU A 15 7.82 -0.82 3.24
C LEU A 15 7.99 0.00 1.94
N ARG A 16 8.98 -0.36 1.13
CA ARG A 16 9.35 0.38 -0.08
C ARG A 16 8.91 -0.32 -1.35
N ASP A 17 9.05 -1.64 -1.40
CA ASP A 17 8.65 -2.47 -2.55
C ASP A 17 8.29 -3.88 -2.09
N VAL A 18 7.40 -4.55 -2.80
CA VAL A 18 7.13 -5.98 -2.64
C VAL A 18 7.02 -6.60 -4.02
N ARG A 19 7.78 -7.67 -4.26
CA ARG A 19 7.77 -8.41 -5.52
C ARG A 19 7.48 -9.86 -5.27
N VAL A 20 6.51 -10.40 -6.00
CA VAL A 20 6.12 -11.78 -5.89
C VAL A 20 6.39 -12.52 -7.19
N ARG A 21 7.02 -13.67 -7.10
CA ARG A 21 7.29 -14.59 -8.20
C ARG A 21 6.66 -15.93 -7.87
N ARG A 22 5.79 -16.43 -8.75
CA ARG A 22 5.26 -17.80 -8.62
C ARG A 22 6.37 -18.80 -8.99
N THR A 23 6.56 -19.81 -8.14
CA THR A 23 7.51 -20.91 -8.34
C THR A 23 6.77 -22.26 -8.26
N PRO A 24 7.37 -23.38 -8.70
CA PRO A 24 6.78 -24.71 -8.52
C PRO A 24 6.54 -25.11 -7.06
N ARG A 25 7.15 -24.41 -6.08
CA ARG A 25 7.03 -24.71 -4.65
C ARG A 25 6.05 -23.79 -3.91
N GLY A 26 5.59 -22.71 -4.54
CA GLY A 26 4.77 -21.68 -3.92
C GLY A 26 5.14 -20.28 -4.42
N LEU A 27 4.70 -19.25 -3.70
CA LEU A 27 5.08 -17.87 -3.97
C LEU A 27 6.46 -17.55 -3.36
N ASP A 28 7.39 -17.06 -4.19
CA ASP A 28 8.68 -16.47 -3.80
C ASP A 28 8.55 -14.96 -3.75
N VAL A 29 8.69 -14.37 -2.57
CA VAL A 29 8.26 -12.98 -2.36
C VAL A 29 9.35 -12.15 -1.74
N THR A 30 9.87 -11.20 -2.48
CA THR A 30 10.90 -10.25 -2.06
C THR A 30 10.24 -8.97 -1.55
N ALA A 31 10.16 -8.76 -0.23
CA ALA A 31 9.71 -7.49 0.34
C ALA A 31 10.91 -6.65 0.76
N TRP A 32 10.92 -5.35 0.46
CA TRP A 32 12.00 -4.42 0.80
C TRP A 32 11.54 -3.33 1.73
N TRP A 33 12.27 -3.18 2.82
CA TRP A 33 12.05 -2.17 3.84
C TRP A 33 13.20 -1.17 3.82
N GLY A 34 12.90 0.10 4.05
CA GLY A 34 13.92 1.13 4.19
C GLY A 34 13.34 2.42 4.74
N CYS A 35 14.15 3.20 5.45
CA CYS A 35 13.66 4.42 6.10
C CYS A 35 13.34 5.55 5.13
N LEU A 36 12.37 6.40 5.51
CA LEU A 36 12.02 7.65 4.82
C LEU A 36 13.15 8.68 4.86
N ASP A 37 13.85 8.75 6.00
CA ASP A 37 15.00 9.63 6.21
C ASP A 37 16.32 8.83 6.10
N PRO A 38 17.13 9.05 5.04
CA PRO A 38 18.43 8.40 4.88
C PRO A 38 19.47 8.81 5.93
N GLN A 39 19.28 9.92 6.63
CA GLN A 39 20.17 10.39 7.69
C GLN A 39 19.84 9.80 9.06
N ALA A 40 18.59 9.36 9.26
CA ALA A 40 18.12 8.78 10.52
C ALA A 40 18.37 7.26 10.64
N CYS A 41 18.75 6.58 9.56
CA CYS A 41 18.95 5.12 9.56
C CYS A 41 20.32 4.70 9.04
N PRO A 42 21.02 3.78 9.73
CA PRO A 42 22.20 3.11 9.18
C PRO A 42 21.88 2.42 7.84
N LEU A 43 22.88 2.29 6.97
CA LEU A 43 22.77 1.60 5.66
C LEU A 43 22.28 0.13 5.76
N ALA A 44 22.23 -0.43 6.97
CA ALA A 44 21.91 -1.82 7.30
C ALA A 44 20.40 -2.12 7.49
N ASP A 45 19.53 -1.12 7.59
CA ASP A 45 18.10 -1.32 7.90
C ASP A 45 17.28 -1.66 6.66
N GLN A 46 17.71 -2.69 5.94
CA GLN A 46 17.11 -3.13 4.69
C GLN A 46 16.94 -4.63 4.70
N ALA A 47 15.73 -5.05 5.06
CA ALA A 47 15.35 -6.44 5.05
C ALA A 47 14.78 -6.82 3.69
N VAL A 48 15.25 -7.94 3.15
CA VAL A 48 14.56 -8.70 2.10
C VAL A 48 13.91 -9.91 2.74
N ALA A 49 12.58 -9.90 2.85
CA ALA A 49 11.85 -11.13 3.18
C ALA A 49 11.73 -12.00 1.93
N ALA A 50 11.77 -13.32 2.09
CA ALA A 50 11.45 -14.35 1.08
C ALA A 50 10.63 -15.46 1.74
N SER A 51 9.52 -15.86 1.14
CA SER A 51 8.74 -17.05 1.52
C SER A 51 8.72 -17.99 0.32
N GLY A 52 8.51 -19.30 0.53
CA GLY A 52 8.29 -20.27 -0.54
C GLY A 52 7.03 -21.10 -0.36
N ASP A 53 6.21 -20.76 0.64
CA ASP A 53 5.12 -21.56 1.20
C ASP A 53 3.89 -20.71 1.51
N ASP A 54 3.57 -19.76 0.63
CA ASP A 54 2.45 -18.83 0.77
C ASP A 54 2.46 -18.06 2.11
N PHE A 55 3.66 -17.68 2.57
CA PHE A 55 3.91 -16.98 3.83
C PHE A 55 3.63 -17.74 5.11
N ALA A 56 3.51 -19.08 5.06
CA ALA A 56 3.55 -19.86 6.28
C ALA A 56 4.90 -19.67 7.01
N THR A 57 5.98 -19.45 6.26
CA THR A 57 7.31 -19.07 6.79
C THR A 57 7.96 -18.03 5.89
N ALA A 58 8.53 -16.97 6.49
CA ALA A 58 9.38 -16.00 5.79
C ALA A 58 10.78 -16.00 6.38
N THR A 59 11.78 -16.06 5.52
CA THR A 59 13.18 -15.83 5.86
C THR A 59 13.54 -14.39 5.51
N TYR A 60 14.30 -13.74 6.39
CA TYR A 60 14.70 -12.36 6.19
C TYR A 60 16.22 -12.28 6.06
N ASP A 61 16.68 -11.57 5.03
CA ASP A 61 18.09 -11.22 4.87
C ASP A 61 18.27 -9.71 5.07
N GLU A 62 19.18 -9.30 5.95
CA GLU A 62 19.71 -7.93 5.93
C GLU A 62 20.63 -7.78 4.71
N VAL A 63 20.29 -6.87 3.80
CA VAL A 63 21.08 -6.62 2.59
C VAL A 63 21.27 -5.13 2.37
N GLY A 64 22.47 -4.70 2.00
CA GLY A 64 22.69 -3.28 1.69
C GLY A 64 21.88 -2.80 0.47
N ARG A 65 21.56 -1.50 0.39
CA ARG A 65 20.73 -0.87 -0.66
C ARG A 65 20.94 -1.34 -2.08
N ARG A 66 22.19 -1.37 -2.52
CA ARG A 66 22.52 -1.78 -3.90
C ARG A 66 22.20 -3.25 -4.15
N GLN A 67 22.26 -4.10 -3.14
CA GLN A 67 21.91 -5.51 -3.24
C GLN A 67 20.40 -5.71 -3.17
N ALA A 68 19.69 -4.98 -2.30
CA ALA A 68 18.24 -4.92 -2.30
C ALA A 68 17.69 -4.48 -3.68
N LEU A 69 18.14 -3.34 -4.20
CA LEU A 69 17.71 -2.82 -5.51
C LEU A 69 18.06 -3.74 -6.69
N ARG A 70 19.16 -4.51 -6.60
CA ARG A 70 19.51 -5.52 -7.62
C ARG A 70 18.61 -6.74 -7.55
N ARG A 71 18.32 -7.26 -6.35
CA ARG A 71 17.35 -8.37 -6.15
C ARG A 71 15.95 -7.95 -6.59
N LEU A 72 15.60 -6.69 -6.35
CA LEU A 72 14.35 -6.05 -6.75
C LEU A 72 14.41 -5.44 -8.15
N GLY A 73 15.30 -5.85 -9.07
CA GLY A 73 15.26 -5.38 -10.47
C GLY A 73 14.96 -3.88 -10.69
N ALA A 74 15.71 -3.00 -10.01
CA ALA A 74 15.95 -1.58 -10.31
C ALA A 74 14.75 -0.63 -10.52
N ALA A 75 13.65 -0.75 -9.79
CA ALA A 75 12.65 0.33 -9.74
C ALA A 75 12.43 0.77 -8.29
N ASP A 76 13.24 1.74 -7.85
CA ASP A 76 13.03 2.52 -6.64
C ASP A 76 11.72 3.32 -6.84
N ARG A 77 10.56 2.71 -6.56
CA ARG A 77 9.26 3.40 -6.57
C ARG A 77 9.06 4.16 -5.25
N ILE A 78 10.09 4.87 -4.80
CA ILE A 78 9.96 5.77 -3.66
C ILE A 78 9.11 6.96 -4.09
N ASN A 79 7.86 7.03 -3.61
CA ASN A 79 7.03 8.22 -3.37
C ASN A 79 6.94 9.32 -4.46
N GLY A 80 7.46 9.09 -5.65
CA GLY A 80 7.28 9.94 -6.82
C GLY A 80 6.19 9.31 -7.66
N GLY A 81 4.93 9.65 -7.36
CA GLY A 81 3.82 9.35 -8.25
C GLY A 81 4.23 9.74 -9.67
N ARG A 82 4.29 8.76 -10.57
CA ARG A 82 4.55 9.05 -11.98
C ARG A 82 3.39 9.96 -12.42
N PRO A 83 3.63 11.14 -13.02
CA PRO A 83 2.55 11.92 -13.61
C PRO A 83 1.79 10.99 -14.55
N THR A 84 0.53 10.70 -14.22
CA THR A 84 -0.20 9.58 -14.83
C THR A 84 -0.62 9.88 -16.26
N GLY A 85 -0.46 11.15 -16.70
CA GLY A 85 -0.85 11.64 -18.02
C GLY A 85 -2.36 11.61 -18.23
N VAL A 86 -3.15 11.38 -17.18
CA VAL A 86 -4.61 11.25 -17.27
C VAL A 86 -5.22 12.65 -17.37
N PRO A 87 -5.88 13.02 -18.49
CA PRO A 87 -6.39 14.38 -18.67
C PRO A 87 -7.38 14.82 -17.58
N ALA A 88 -8.16 13.87 -17.05
CA ALA A 88 -9.17 14.12 -16.02
C ALA A 88 -8.61 14.51 -14.64
N THR A 89 -7.29 14.35 -14.41
CA THR A 89 -6.62 14.79 -13.18
C THR A 89 -5.77 16.05 -13.38
N ARG A 90 -5.91 16.74 -14.53
CA ARG A 90 -5.17 17.98 -14.81
C ARG A 90 -5.45 19.02 -13.72
N GLY A 91 -4.38 19.59 -13.17
CA GLY A 91 -4.45 20.58 -12.10
C GLY A 91 -4.51 19.98 -10.69
N LEU A 92 -4.56 18.65 -10.57
CA LEU A 92 -4.50 17.93 -9.30
C LEU A 92 -3.15 17.20 -9.16
N VAL A 93 -2.72 17.00 -7.92
CA VAL A 93 -1.70 15.99 -7.64
C VAL A 93 -2.36 14.63 -7.79
N SER A 94 -1.68 13.67 -8.39
CA SER A 94 -2.26 12.37 -8.66
C SER A 94 -1.26 11.23 -8.48
N VAL A 95 -1.74 10.09 -7.99
CA VAL A 95 -0.97 8.86 -7.81
C VAL A 95 -1.74 7.71 -8.45
N GLU A 96 -1.04 6.84 -9.18
CA GLU A 96 -1.61 5.60 -9.71
C GLU A 96 -1.68 4.56 -8.60
N ALA A 97 -2.85 3.94 -8.44
CA ALA A 97 -3.08 2.85 -7.51
C ALA A 97 -2.62 1.53 -8.10
N ASP A 98 -2.19 0.59 -7.25
CA ASP A 98 -1.99 -0.79 -7.68
C ASP A 98 -3.36 -1.39 -8.06
N SER A 99 -3.39 -2.29 -9.03
CA SER A 99 -4.64 -2.91 -9.47
C SER A 99 -4.47 -4.40 -9.59
N LEU A 100 -5.29 -5.16 -8.86
CA LEU A 100 -5.35 -6.62 -8.93
C LEU A 100 -6.26 -7.12 -10.07
N VAL A 101 -6.85 -6.20 -10.85
CA VAL A 101 -7.69 -6.51 -11.99
C VAL A 101 -6.96 -6.16 -13.28
N ALA A 102 -6.70 -7.18 -14.10
CA ALA A 102 -6.00 -7.01 -15.37
C ALA A 102 -6.74 -6.00 -16.27
N GLY A 103 -5.99 -5.06 -16.85
CA GLY A 103 -6.54 -4.05 -17.76
C GLY A 103 -7.34 -2.92 -17.08
N VAL A 104 -7.48 -2.95 -15.75
CA VAL A 104 -8.04 -1.83 -14.98
C VAL A 104 -6.89 -1.00 -14.43
N ARG A 105 -6.95 0.31 -14.67
CA ARG A 105 -6.08 1.32 -14.06
C ARG A 105 -6.89 2.17 -13.11
N ALA A 106 -6.29 2.61 -12.03
CA ALA A 106 -6.92 3.54 -11.10
C ALA A 106 -5.94 4.65 -10.76
N VAL A 107 -6.42 5.89 -10.78
CA VAL A 107 -5.65 7.07 -10.39
C VAL A 107 -6.44 7.78 -9.32
N VAL A 108 -5.80 8.03 -8.19
CA VAL A 108 -6.35 8.86 -7.11
C VAL A 108 -5.73 10.23 -7.20
N ALA A 109 -6.53 11.27 -7.05
CA ALA A 109 -6.09 12.63 -7.21
C ALA A 109 -6.80 13.59 -6.24
N GLY A 110 -6.09 14.68 -5.95
CA GLY A 110 -6.63 15.83 -5.25
C GLY A 110 -5.57 16.91 -5.09
N GLY A 111 -5.98 18.07 -4.60
CA GLY A 111 -5.03 19.15 -4.40
C GLY A 111 -5.67 20.42 -3.83
N ASP A 112 -5.00 20.91 -2.80
CA ASP A 112 -4.96 22.27 -2.27
C ASP A 112 -3.50 22.77 -2.13
N GLY A 113 -2.50 21.94 -2.49
CA GLY A 113 -1.07 22.22 -2.29
C GLY A 113 -0.47 21.70 -0.97
N ALA A 114 -1.23 20.95 -0.15
CA ALA A 114 -0.77 20.42 1.14
C ALA A 114 0.20 19.22 1.04
N THR A 115 0.85 18.91 2.17
CA THR A 115 1.85 17.82 2.34
C THR A 115 1.29 16.41 2.15
N LEU A 116 -0.02 16.21 2.35
CA LEU A 116 -0.72 14.94 2.16
C LEU A 116 -1.69 15.06 0.99
N LEU A 117 -1.88 13.98 0.21
CA LEU A 117 -2.72 13.98 -0.99
C LEU A 117 -4.22 13.98 -0.61
N PRO A 118 -4.98 15.06 -0.85
CA PRO A 118 -6.41 15.06 -0.54
C PRO A 118 -7.15 14.05 -1.40
N PHE A 119 -8.06 13.27 -0.80
CA PHE A 119 -8.87 12.29 -1.51
C PHE A 119 -10.11 12.97 -2.10
N GLN A 120 -9.97 13.50 -3.32
CA GLN A 120 -11.00 14.33 -3.96
C GLN A 120 -11.57 13.71 -5.23
N ARG A 121 -10.75 12.99 -5.99
CA ARG A 121 -11.13 12.43 -7.28
C ARG A 121 -10.47 11.08 -7.49
N VAL A 122 -11.21 10.18 -8.12
CA VAL A 122 -10.69 8.92 -8.63
C VAL A 122 -11.01 8.81 -10.11
N VAL A 123 -10.06 8.28 -10.88
CA VAL A 123 -10.25 7.98 -12.29
C VAL A 123 -10.00 6.51 -12.53
N ARG A 124 -10.97 5.84 -13.17
CA ARG A 124 -10.88 4.42 -13.56
C ARG A 124 -10.61 4.31 -15.05
N GLY A 125 -9.54 3.63 -15.42
CA GLY A 125 -9.18 3.34 -16.80
C GLY A 125 -9.51 1.91 -17.19
N THR A 126 -10.35 1.71 -18.21
CA THR A 126 -10.65 0.39 -18.77
C THR A 126 -10.71 0.46 -20.29
N GLY A 127 -9.95 -0.40 -20.98
CA GLY A 127 -10.01 -0.49 -22.44
C GLY A 127 -9.74 0.84 -23.16
N GLY A 128 -8.86 1.69 -22.61
CA GLY A 128 -8.54 3.01 -23.16
C GLY A 128 -9.56 4.12 -22.84
N ARG A 129 -10.64 3.83 -22.12
CA ARG A 129 -11.60 4.81 -21.62
C ARG A 129 -11.33 5.15 -20.17
N TRP A 130 -11.68 6.38 -19.78
CA TRP A 130 -11.53 6.89 -18.43
C TRP A 130 -12.89 7.30 -17.87
N ASP A 131 -13.31 6.66 -16.77
CA ASP A 131 -14.45 7.10 -15.96
C ASP A 131 -13.92 7.97 -14.81
N VAL A 132 -14.64 9.04 -14.48
CA VAL A 132 -14.23 10.01 -13.45
C VAL A 132 -15.25 10.00 -12.32
N PHE A 133 -14.74 9.94 -11.09
CA PHE A 133 -15.54 9.92 -9.86
C PHE A 133 -15.05 11.04 -8.95
N ASP A 134 -15.92 12.00 -8.66
CA ASP A 134 -15.65 12.96 -7.59
C ASP A 134 -16.05 12.31 -6.26
N VAL A 135 -15.15 12.42 -5.27
CA VAL A 135 -15.33 11.85 -3.95
C VAL A 135 -15.87 12.95 -3.02
N PRO A 136 -17.06 12.79 -2.43
CA PRO A 136 -17.61 13.74 -1.48
C PRO A 136 -16.84 13.71 -0.15
N GLU A 137 -17.05 14.73 0.67
CA GLU A 137 -16.57 14.74 2.05
C GLU A 137 -17.38 13.78 2.91
N VAL A 138 -16.75 13.23 3.95
CA VAL A 138 -17.41 12.39 4.95
C VAL A 138 -17.58 13.25 6.19
N ASP A 139 -18.82 13.43 6.63
CA ASP A 139 -19.17 14.30 7.77
C ASP A 139 -18.60 15.73 7.67
N GLY A 140 -18.47 16.24 6.43
CA GLY A 140 -17.87 17.56 6.15
C GLY A 140 -16.35 17.59 6.23
N GLU A 141 -15.70 16.43 6.26
CA GLU A 141 -14.24 16.30 6.31
C GLU A 141 -13.67 15.65 5.04
N ARG A 142 -12.49 16.12 4.65
CA ARG A 142 -11.70 15.59 3.56
C ARG A 142 -10.69 14.58 4.09
N GLY A 143 -10.76 13.34 3.61
CA GLY A 143 -9.73 12.34 3.87
C GLY A 143 -8.47 12.62 3.06
N TYR A 144 -7.31 12.24 3.59
CA TYR A 144 -6.04 12.26 2.87
C TYR A 144 -5.62 10.83 2.57
N VAL A 145 -5.25 10.54 1.33
CA VAL A 145 -4.90 9.17 0.90
C VAL A 145 -3.39 8.94 0.99
N SER A 146 -2.97 7.79 1.51
CA SER A 146 -1.57 7.34 1.51
C SER A 146 -1.33 6.05 0.72
N GLY A 147 -2.39 5.30 0.40
CA GLY A 147 -2.32 4.08 -0.41
C GLY A 147 -3.67 3.73 -1.04
N ALA A 148 -3.65 3.05 -2.17
CA ALA A 148 -4.86 2.64 -2.89
C ALA A 148 -4.62 1.39 -3.73
N VAL A 149 -5.59 0.47 -3.73
CA VAL A 149 -5.56 -0.81 -4.45
C VAL A 149 -6.93 -1.13 -5.05
N VAL A 150 -6.98 -1.45 -6.35
CA VAL A 150 -8.17 -2.06 -6.96
C VAL A 150 -8.21 -3.55 -6.60
N LEU A 151 -9.26 -3.97 -5.90
CA LEU A 151 -9.48 -5.35 -5.47
C LEU A 151 -9.98 -6.23 -6.62
N PRO A 152 -9.82 -7.57 -6.55
CA PRO A 152 -10.27 -8.50 -7.60
C PRO A 152 -11.77 -8.42 -7.93
N ASP A 153 -12.60 -7.93 -6.99
CA ASP A 153 -14.03 -7.73 -7.19
C ASP A 153 -14.39 -6.35 -7.79
N GLY A 154 -13.40 -5.57 -8.20
CA GLY A 154 -13.57 -4.28 -8.88
C GLY A 154 -13.79 -3.09 -7.93
N ARG A 155 -13.82 -3.32 -6.62
CA ARG A 155 -13.84 -2.23 -5.63
C ARG A 155 -12.47 -1.58 -5.50
N LEU A 156 -12.45 -0.31 -5.11
CA LEU A 156 -11.25 0.40 -4.73
C LEU A 156 -11.11 0.40 -3.20
N LEU A 157 -10.02 -0.14 -2.69
CA LEU A 157 -9.60 -0.05 -1.31
C LEU A 157 -8.60 1.11 -1.18
N VAL A 158 -8.81 2.01 -0.22
CA VAL A 158 -7.91 3.14 0.06
C VAL A 158 -7.55 3.19 1.53
N LEU A 159 -6.34 3.69 1.82
CA LEU A 159 -5.88 3.99 3.16
C LEU A 159 -5.99 5.49 3.41
N LEU A 160 -6.81 5.87 4.38
CA LEU A 160 -7.04 7.24 4.83
C LEU A 160 -6.50 7.40 6.27
N PRO A 161 -5.20 7.71 6.44
CA PRO A 161 -4.59 7.83 7.77
C PRO A 161 -4.84 9.20 8.43
N ALA A 162 -5.44 10.16 7.72
CA ALA A 162 -5.69 11.50 8.23
C ALA A 162 -6.93 12.13 7.59
N TRP A 163 -7.51 13.09 8.30
CA TRP A 163 -8.69 13.85 7.92
C TRP A 163 -8.48 15.36 8.13
N SER A 164 -9.19 16.20 7.38
CA SER A 164 -9.09 17.65 7.51
C SER A 164 -9.56 18.18 8.88
N GLY A 165 -10.34 17.40 9.62
CA GLY A 165 -10.72 17.68 11.00
C GLY A 165 -9.64 17.35 12.04
N ASP A 166 -8.58 16.64 11.67
CA ASP A 166 -7.47 16.33 12.59
C ASP A 166 -6.79 17.62 13.04
N ARG A 167 -6.79 17.87 14.35
CA ARG A 167 -6.08 19.01 14.97
C ARG A 167 -5.03 18.51 15.94
N ALA A 168 -4.03 19.33 16.25
CA ALA A 168 -2.93 18.95 17.13
C ALA A 168 -3.41 18.29 18.44
N GLY A 169 -3.24 16.96 18.53
CA GLY A 169 -3.65 16.14 19.69
C GLY A 169 -5.15 15.80 19.77
N ARG A 170 -5.95 16.14 18.76
CA ARG A 170 -7.37 15.81 18.66
C ARG A 170 -7.66 15.19 17.28
N PRO A 171 -7.64 13.86 17.17
CA PRO A 171 -8.02 13.20 15.92
C PRO A 171 -9.50 13.47 15.62
N SER A 172 -9.82 13.47 14.34
CA SER A 172 -11.18 13.45 13.82
C SER A 172 -11.98 12.28 14.41
N THR A 173 -13.30 12.44 14.49
CA THR A 173 -14.20 11.33 14.84
C THR A 173 -14.47 10.40 13.66
N VAL A 174 -14.07 10.78 12.44
CA VAL A 174 -14.15 9.94 11.25
C VAL A 174 -13.11 8.82 11.34
N HIS A 175 -13.46 7.60 10.91
CA HIS A 175 -12.59 6.43 10.97
C HIS A 175 -11.27 6.64 10.20
N HIS A 176 -10.13 6.52 10.89
CA HIS A 176 -8.79 6.44 10.30
C HIS A 176 -8.45 4.99 9.95
N GLY A 177 -8.05 4.75 8.71
CA GLY A 177 -7.68 3.40 8.26
C GLY A 177 -8.19 3.07 6.88
N LEU A 178 -8.63 1.83 6.68
CA LEU A 178 -9.02 1.30 5.38
C LEU A 178 -10.48 1.59 5.06
N TRP A 179 -10.70 2.12 3.86
CA TRP A 179 -12.02 2.43 3.31
C TRP A 179 -12.19 1.73 1.96
N VAL A 180 -13.39 1.22 1.68
CA VAL A 180 -13.68 0.51 0.44
C VAL A 180 -14.85 1.15 -0.30
N SER A 181 -14.74 1.21 -1.62
CA SER A 181 -15.80 1.74 -2.48
C SER A 181 -17.07 0.89 -2.47
N ALA A 182 -18.20 1.51 -2.82
CA ALA A 182 -19.49 0.85 -3.02
C ALA A 182 -19.52 0.09 -4.35
N GLY A 183 -18.86 -1.07 -4.41
CA GLY A 183 -18.78 -1.84 -5.66
C GLY A 183 -17.97 -1.08 -6.71
N ALA A 184 -18.49 -1.05 -7.94
CA ALA A 184 -17.89 -0.34 -9.07
C ALA A 184 -18.11 1.18 -9.06
N ASP A 185 -18.89 1.70 -8.10
CA ASP A 185 -19.03 3.14 -7.87
C ASP A 185 -17.92 3.60 -6.93
N TRP A 186 -16.95 4.32 -7.50
CA TRP A 186 -15.78 4.84 -6.79
C TRP A 186 -16.01 6.27 -6.28
N SER A 187 -17.24 6.75 -6.25
CA SER A 187 -17.63 8.02 -5.60
C SER A 187 -18.12 7.83 -4.16
N SER A 188 -18.41 6.61 -3.70
CA SER A 188 -18.95 6.33 -2.37
C SER A 188 -18.09 5.31 -1.62
N TYR A 189 -17.77 5.60 -0.35
CA TYR A 189 -16.88 4.78 0.48
C TYR A 189 -17.48 4.53 1.86
N ARG A 190 -17.05 3.41 2.47
CA ARG A 190 -17.33 3.08 3.87
C ARG A 190 -16.08 2.46 4.52
N PRO A 191 -15.97 2.50 5.85
CA PRO A 191 -14.92 1.76 6.55
C PRO A 191 -14.94 0.29 6.12
N TRP A 192 -13.76 -0.25 5.86
CA TRP A 192 -13.64 -1.63 5.43
C TRP A 192 -13.74 -2.56 6.64
N ALA A 193 -14.70 -3.48 6.61
CA ALA A 193 -14.93 -4.40 7.73
C ALA A 193 -13.72 -5.32 8.05
N GLY A 194 -12.80 -5.48 7.09
CA GLY A 194 -11.55 -6.23 7.26
C GLY A 194 -10.37 -5.39 7.75
N ASP A 195 -10.58 -4.13 8.12
CA ASP A 195 -9.51 -3.26 8.60
C ASP A 195 -8.92 -3.79 9.92
N PRO A 196 -7.63 -4.16 9.94
CA PRO A 196 -6.96 -4.62 11.16
C PRO A 196 -6.70 -3.48 12.16
N GLY A 197 -6.93 -2.22 11.78
CA GLY A 197 -6.52 -1.04 12.54
C GLY A 197 -5.02 -0.76 12.41
N GLY A 198 -4.63 0.50 12.58
CA GLY A 198 -3.21 0.90 12.62
C GLY A 198 -2.43 0.72 11.31
N VAL A 199 -3.11 0.58 10.16
CA VAL A 199 -2.43 0.38 8.88
C VAL A 199 -1.63 1.63 8.49
N GLN A 200 -0.35 1.44 8.17
CA GLN A 200 0.58 2.49 7.75
C GLN A 200 0.83 2.51 6.23
N ASP A 201 0.81 1.34 5.59
CA ASP A 201 0.99 1.23 4.13
C ASP A 201 0.07 0.14 3.55
N LEU A 202 -0.36 0.38 2.32
CA LEU A 202 -1.30 -0.44 1.56
C LEU A 202 -0.76 -0.61 0.14
N ARG A 203 -0.45 -1.85 -0.26
CA ARG A 203 0.18 -2.18 -1.55
C ARG A 203 -0.40 -3.44 -2.16
N ALA A 204 -0.24 -3.62 -3.47
CA ALA A 204 -0.59 -4.88 -4.11
C ALA A 204 0.32 -5.26 -5.29
N ASP A 205 0.49 -6.57 -5.51
CA ASP A 205 1.21 -7.11 -6.67
C ASP A 205 0.25 -7.90 -7.59
N PRO A 206 -0.11 -7.35 -8.76
CA PRO A 206 -0.95 -8.06 -9.73
C PRO A 206 -0.29 -9.25 -10.42
N ARG A 207 1.05 -9.33 -10.43
CA ARG A 207 1.77 -10.33 -11.25
C ARG A 207 1.74 -11.73 -10.65
N ALA A 208 1.34 -11.86 -9.39
CA ALA A 208 1.39 -13.11 -8.65
C ALA A 208 0.04 -13.64 -8.17
N GLY A 209 -0.99 -13.54 -9.02
CA GLY A 209 -2.33 -13.99 -8.66
C GLY A 209 -3.09 -13.02 -7.75
N GLY A 210 -2.57 -11.80 -7.59
CA GLY A 210 -3.25 -10.68 -6.95
C GLY A 210 -3.12 -10.67 -5.43
N VAL A 211 -1.91 -10.35 -4.97
CA VAL A 211 -1.58 -10.32 -3.53
C VAL A 211 -1.71 -8.91 -2.98
N LEU A 212 -2.43 -8.77 -1.87
CA LEU A 212 -2.61 -7.54 -1.09
C LEU A 212 -1.70 -7.56 0.14
N TRP A 213 -1.13 -6.40 0.47
CA TRP A 213 -0.21 -6.19 1.58
C TRP A 213 -0.65 -5.04 2.45
N LEU A 214 -0.63 -5.27 3.77
CA LEU A 214 -0.87 -4.24 4.77
C LEU A 214 0.30 -4.23 5.75
N LEU A 215 0.91 -3.06 5.94
CA LEU A 215 1.82 -2.84 7.05
C LEU A 215 1.03 -2.23 8.20
N VAL A 216 1.05 -2.86 9.37
CA VAL A 216 0.36 -2.37 10.57
C VAL A 216 1.37 -1.83 11.59
N ALA A 217 1.04 -0.71 12.22
CA ALA A 217 1.76 -0.13 13.33
C ALA A 217 1.59 -1.02 14.57
N ASP A 218 2.63 -1.77 14.95
CA ASP A 218 2.72 -2.48 16.23
C ASP A 218 4.19 -2.50 16.68
N ASP A 219 4.48 -2.89 17.91
CA ASP A 219 5.85 -2.98 18.48
C ASP A 219 6.78 -3.92 17.66
N VAL A 220 6.21 -4.73 16.76
CA VAL A 220 6.92 -5.64 15.82
C VAL A 220 6.51 -5.43 14.35
N ALA A 221 5.66 -4.43 14.05
CA ALA A 221 5.14 -4.10 12.72
C ALA A 221 4.74 -5.33 11.85
N PRO A 222 3.60 -6.00 12.12
CA PRO A 222 3.21 -7.19 11.38
C PRO A 222 2.85 -6.83 9.94
N LEU A 223 3.54 -7.48 8.99
CA LEU A 223 3.13 -7.51 7.60
C LEU A 223 1.96 -8.49 7.47
N LEU A 224 0.80 -8.02 7.02
CA LEU A 224 -0.34 -8.86 6.69
C LEU A 224 -0.43 -9.06 5.18
N VAL A 225 -0.75 -10.29 4.78
CA VAL A 225 -0.88 -10.70 3.39
C VAL A 225 -2.27 -11.27 3.14
N SER A 226 -2.81 -10.97 1.97
CA SER A 226 -3.98 -11.65 1.43
C SER A 226 -3.74 -12.05 -0.02
N THR A 227 -4.13 -13.27 -0.36
CA THR A 227 -4.14 -13.80 -1.74
C THR A 227 -5.55 -13.90 -2.31
N ASP A 228 -6.56 -13.45 -1.57
CA ASP A 228 -7.99 -13.56 -1.90
C ASP A 228 -8.69 -12.19 -1.95
N GLY A 229 -7.93 -11.13 -2.22
CA GLY A 229 -8.46 -9.77 -2.37
C GLY A 229 -8.90 -9.15 -1.04
N GLY A 230 -8.22 -9.50 0.05
CA GLY A 230 -8.46 -8.98 1.40
C GLY A 230 -9.50 -9.73 2.21
N ARG A 231 -10.08 -10.84 1.71
CA ARG A 231 -11.09 -11.60 2.48
C ARG A 231 -10.47 -12.31 3.68
N THR A 232 -9.24 -12.80 3.54
CA THR A 232 -8.45 -13.34 4.63
C THR A 232 -7.10 -12.63 4.70
N LEU A 233 -6.78 -12.10 5.87
CA LEU A 233 -5.49 -11.50 6.18
C LEU A 233 -4.69 -12.47 7.06
N ARG A 234 -3.43 -12.71 6.69
CA ARG A 234 -2.52 -13.58 7.42
C ARG A 234 -1.28 -12.78 7.81
N ALA A 235 -0.94 -12.80 9.09
CA ALA A 235 0.32 -12.23 9.55
C ALA A 235 1.49 -13.08 9.04
N VAL A 236 2.48 -12.42 8.45
CA VAL A 236 3.77 -13.04 8.15
C VAL A 236 4.53 -13.20 9.46
N ARG A 237 4.83 -14.44 9.82
CA ARG A 237 5.67 -14.72 11.00
C ARG A 237 7.14 -14.63 10.62
N THR A 238 7.86 -13.76 11.32
CA THR A 238 9.33 -13.78 11.38
C THR A 238 9.77 -15.00 12.20
N ARG A 239 10.86 -15.66 11.79
CA ARG A 239 11.53 -16.70 12.59
C ARG A 239 12.71 -16.12 13.34
#